data_AF-A0A1W9TTK7-F1
#
_entry.id   AF-A0A1W9TTK7-F1
#
_cell.length_a   1.000
_cell.length_b   1.000
_cell.length_c   1.000
_cell.angle_alpha   90.00
_cell.angle_beta   90.00
_cell.angle_gamma   90.00
#
_symmetry.space_group_name_H-M   'P 1'
#
loop_
_entity.id
_entity.type
_entity.pdbx_description
1 polymer ?
#
loop_
_entity_poly.entity_id
_entity_poly.type
_entity_poly.pdbx_seq_one_letter_code
_entity_poly.pdbx_strand_id
1 'polypeptide(L)'
;LLQDSVSPYKHRRFPLVAIWGQRKKRDNSPYGAVRNIRDSQDDLNKRRSKALFILSTNQIIADEDAVEDWDELADEISRPDGIIKKRKGAELEIVNNRLLADEHVQLMAQDAEYIEATSGVTDEQLGRSTNAISGKAITARQDQGHVVTLSYFDNLRLAVQLIGEIQLSLIEQYYNEEKTIRISGEKQGMEFQSINAPDEFGEIQNDITARQADFIVDTANFSASIRQSTFETLMELSKTMPPEITIQLLDLIIDMADFPGKDNIVTRIRQVTGQADPEADQEDPQVVAEQQAKAEQQAKEAEHQDMMMQLEIAEKRAIIVKNQTDAKATEAGIVFDQEKLRIEKAEALNQIQNSAKELNIKEKIANKPIGTTVKANKPVSKRVQSKDTKPGRHEKGLSSNNKK
;
A
#
# COMPACT_ATOMS: atom_id res chain seq x y z
N LEU A 1 -52.78 20.27 31.49
CA LEU A 1 -51.79 19.27 31.05
C LEU A 1 -52.54 17.99 30.69
N LEU A 2 -52.15 17.29 29.62
CA LEU A 2 -52.82 16.06 29.16
C LEU A 2 -52.37 14.80 29.91
N GLN A 3 -51.08 14.71 30.29
CA GLN A 3 -50.55 13.70 31.22
C GLN A 3 -49.15 14.14 31.68
N ASP A 4 -48.79 13.88 32.93
CA ASP A 4 -47.44 14.06 33.46
C ASP A 4 -46.98 12.72 34.04
N SER A 5 -45.98 12.11 33.40
CA SER A 5 -45.45 10.81 33.78
C SER A 5 -43.99 10.71 33.37
N VAL A 6 -43.20 9.95 34.16
CA VAL A 6 -41.80 9.67 33.83
C VAL A 6 -41.72 8.89 32.50
N SER A 7 -40.71 9.19 31.69
CA SER A 7 -40.48 8.47 30.44
C SER A 7 -40.32 6.96 30.72
N PRO A 8 -41.01 6.08 29.97
CA PRO A 8 -40.89 4.63 30.15
C PRO A 8 -39.58 4.06 29.61
N TYR A 9 -38.78 4.85 28.89
CA TYR A 9 -37.61 4.38 28.16
C TYR A 9 -36.30 4.58 28.93
N LYS A 10 -35.44 3.54 28.94
CA LYS A 10 -34.12 3.58 29.59
C LYS A 10 -33.16 4.61 28.98
N HIS A 11 -33.29 4.91 27.68
CA HIS A 11 -32.40 5.86 26.98
C HIS A 11 -32.53 7.32 27.44
N ARG A 12 -33.57 7.70 28.19
CA ARG A 12 -33.79 9.09 28.68
C ARG A 12 -33.67 10.19 27.60
N ARG A 13 -33.96 9.83 26.35
CA ARG A 13 -33.94 10.72 25.18
C ARG A 13 -35.32 10.80 24.57
N PHE A 14 -35.53 11.76 23.67
CA PHE A 14 -36.76 11.81 22.89
C PHE A 14 -36.78 10.66 21.87
N PRO A 15 -37.93 9.95 21.70
CA PRO A 15 -38.05 8.89 20.71
C PRO A 15 -37.95 9.37 19.26
N LEU A 16 -38.20 10.65 19.03
CA LEU A 16 -38.16 11.27 17.72
C LEU A 16 -36.82 12.00 17.54
N VAL A 17 -36.01 11.48 16.62
CA VAL A 17 -34.78 12.14 16.17
C VAL A 17 -35.12 12.96 14.94
N ALA A 18 -34.97 14.27 15.04
CA ALA A 18 -35.18 15.14 13.91
C ALA A 18 -33.86 15.40 13.17
N ILE A 19 -33.96 15.40 11.84
CA ILE A 19 -32.83 15.57 10.92
C ILE A 19 -32.92 16.97 10.34
N TRP A 20 -31.83 17.72 10.39
CA TRP A 20 -31.75 19.08 9.89
C TRP A 20 -30.49 19.25 9.04
N GLY A 21 -30.60 20.10 8.02
CA GLY A 21 -29.48 20.46 7.17
C GLY A 21 -28.56 21.48 7.83
N GLN A 22 -29.01 22.74 7.92
CA GLN A 22 -28.29 23.79 8.65
C GLN A 22 -29.26 24.53 9.58
N ARG A 23 -28.74 25.19 10.62
CA ARG A 23 -29.55 25.96 11.59
C ARG A 23 -29.00 27.35 11.75
N LYS A 24 -29.90 28.34 11.79
CA LYS A 24 -29.48 29.73 12.00
C LYS A 24 -29.04 29.93 13.44
N LYS A 25 -27.92 30.62 13.64
CA LYS A 25 -27.40 30.93 14.98
C LYS A 25 -28.36 31.73 15.85
N ARG A 26 -29.20 32.60 15.26
CA ARG A 26 -30.07 33.54 15.98
C ARG A 26 -31.31 32.87 16.59
N ASP A 27 -32.03 32.08 15.80
CA ASP A 27 -33.36 31.54 16.14
C ASP A 27 -33.41 30.01 16.04
N ASN A 28 -32.29 29.37 15.70
CA ASN A 28 -32.16 27.93 15.56
C ASN A 28 -33.11 27.32 14.51
N SER A 29 -33.66 28.15 13.61
CA SER A 29 -34.55 27.71 12.53
C SER A 29 -33.78 26.88 11.49
N PRO A 30 -34.33 25.73 11.07
CA PRO A 30 -33.69 24.89 10.07
C PRO A 30 -33.79 25.52 8.69
N TYR A 31 -32.75 25.36 7.88
CA TYR A 31 -32.77 25.72 6.46
C TYR A 31 -31.92 24.74 5.64
N GLY A 32 -32.24 24.62 4.35
CA GLY A 32 -31.53 23.77 3.40
C GLY A 32 -30.57 24.54 2.51
N ALA A 33 -29.82 23.83 1.68
CA ALA A 33 -28.80 24.40 0.78
C ALA A 33 -29.38 25.49 -0.15
N VAL A 34 -30.61 25.29 -0.63
CA VAL A 34 -31.31 26.19 -1.55
C VAL A 34 -31.63 27.55 -0.93
N ARG A 35 -31.63 27.69 0.41
CA ARG A 35 -32.04 28.96 1.04
C ARG A 35 -31.14 30.13 0.64
N ASN A 36 -29.83 29.88 0.50
CA ASN A 36 -28.86 30.91 0.14
C ASN A 36 -28.91 31.27 -1.34
N ILE A 37 -29.35 30.35 -2.20
CA ILE A 37 -29.50 30.53 -3.65
C ILE A 37 -30.76 31.36 -3.99
N ARG A 38 -31.81 31.24 -3.16
CA ARG A 38 -33.13 31.80 -3.46
C ARG A 38 -33.11 33.29 -3.78
N ASP A 39 -32.37 34.08 -3.01
CA ASP A 39 -32.41 35.54 -3.14
C ASP A 39 -31.71 35.99 -4.46
N SER A 40 -30.61 35.33 -4.87
CA SER A 40 -29.97 35.56 -6.17
C SER A 40 -30.82 35.06 -7.34
N GLN A 41 -31.52 33.92 -7.17
CA GLN A 41 -32.44 33.41 -8.19
C GLN A 41 -33.64 34.33 -8.42
N ASP A 42 -34.18 34.93 -7.34
CA ASP A 42 -35.25 35.91 -7.43
C ASP A 42 -34.79 37.18 -8.18
N ASP A 43 -33.54 37.63 -7.95
CA ASP A 43 -32.98 38.78 -8.65
C ASP A 43 -32.77 38.49 -10.14
N LEU A 44 -32.18 37.35 -10.49
CA LEU A 44 -32.02 36.88 -11.86
C LEU A 44 -33.37 36.85 -12.59
N ASN A 45 -34.40 36.28 -11.96
CA ASN A 45 -35.75 36.21 -12.53
C ASN A 45 -36.35 37.61 -12.75
N LYS A 46 -36.20 38.53 -11.78
CA LYS A 46 -36.69 39.91 -11.91
C LYS A 46 -35.96 40.66 -13.02
N ARG A 47 -34.63 40.55 -13.09
CA ARG A 47 -33.82 41.19 -14.14
C ARG A 47 -34.16 40.65 -15.51
N ARG A 48 -34.37 39.33 -15.65
CA ARG A 48 -34.81 38.71 -16.91
C ARG A 48 -36.14 39.29 -17.38
N SER A 49 -37.12 39.40 -16.49
CA SER A 49 -38.42 39.99 -16.81
C SER A 49 -38.31 41.47 -17.18
N LYS A 50 -37.46 42.25 -16.47
CA LYS A 50 -37.21 43.66 -16.80
C LYS A 50 -36.49 43.84 -18.14
N ALA A 51 -35.47 43.03 -18.42
CA ALA A 51 -34.75 43.07 -19.69
C ALA A 51 -35.70 42.77 -20.85
N LEU A 52 -36.53 41.73 -20.73
CA LEU A 52 -37.57 41.42 -21.72
C LEU A 52 -38.55 42.58 -21.88
N PHE A 53 -39.01 43.17 -20.78
CA PHE A 53 -39.92 44.32 -20.82
C PHE A 53 -39.29 45.53 -21.56
N ILE A 54 -38.05 45.88 -21.25
CA ILE A 54 -37.32 46.99 -21.90
C ILE A 54 -37.11 46.71 -23.39
N LEU A 55 -36.80 45.47 -23.77
CA LEU A 55 -36.64 45.08 -25.17
C LEU A 55 -37.96 45.10 -25.95
N SER A 56 -39.09 44.85 -25.27
CA SER A 56 -40.43 44.83 -25.87
C SER A 56 -41.13 46.19 -25.88
N THR A 57 -40.66 47.14 -25.09
CA THR A 57 -41.31 48.45 -24.93
C THR A 57 -40.56 49.52 -25.69
N ASN A 58 -41.26 50.23 -26.56
CA ASN A 58 -40.76 51.43 -27.21
C ASN A 58 -41.46 52.65 -26.59
N GLN A 59 -40.73 53.74 -26.38
CA GLN A 59 -41.29 55.01 -25.94
C GLN A 59 -41.31 56.01 -27.08
N ILE A 60 -42.28 56.91 -27.06
CA ILE A 60 -42.48 57.93 -28.07
C ILE A 60 -42.38 59.29 -27.39
N ILE A 61 -41.57 60.16 -27.97
CA ILE A 61 -41.55 61.59 -27.65
C ILE A 61 -42.00 62.29 -28.93
N ALA A 62 -43.18 62.90 -28.90
CA ALA A 62 -43.76 63.56 -30.05
C ALA A 62 -44.56 64.79 -29.62
N ASP A 63 -44.66 65.78 -30.50
CA ASP A 63 -45.51 66.95 -30.32
C ASP A 63 -47.01 66.54 -30.32
N GLU A 64 -47.88 67.29 -29.62
CA GLU A 64 -49.31 66.98 -29.51
C GLU A 64 -50.03 66.85 -30.89
N ASP A 65 -49.53 67.58 -31.90
CA ASP A 65 -50.07 67.61 -33.27
C ASP A 65 -49.33 66.70 -34.27
N ALA A 66 -48.46 65.80 -33.80
CA ALA A 66 -47.56 65.04 -34.66
C ALA A 66 -48.25 63.97 -35.54
N VAL A 67 -49.38 63.42 -35.07
CA VAL A 67 -50.07 62.27 -35.68
C VAL A 67 -51.58 62.48 -35.67
N GLU A 68 -52.29 61.86 -36.62
CA GLU A 68 -53.77 61.96 -36.73
C GLU A 68 -54.49 61.05 -35.73
N ASP A 69 -53.94 59.86 -35.46
CA ASP A 69 -54.47 58.89 -34.51
C ASP A 69 -53.33 58.31 -33.65
N TRP A 70 -53.44 58.48 -32.33
CA TRP A 70 -52.46 58.00 -31.36
C TRP A 70 -52.57 56.48 -31.12
N ASP A 71 -53.76 55.91 -31.33
CA ASP A 71 -53.98 54.47 -31.14
C ASP A 71 -53.37 53.69 -32.33
N GLU A 72 -53.57 54.16 -33.57
CA GLU A 72 -52.92 53.59 -34.77
C GLU A 72 -51.38 53.66 -34.66
N LEU A 73 -50.85 54.77 -34.12
CA LEU A 73 -49.42 54.94 -33.88
C LEU A 73 -48.87 53.92 -32.88
N ALA A 74 -49.57 53.70 -31.76
CA ALA A 74 -49.16 52.75 -30.73
C ALA A 74 -49.16 51.30 -31.26
N ASP A 75 -50.19 50.92 -32.01
CA ASP A 75 -50.29 49.61 -32.64
C ASP A 75 -49.18 49.38 -33.67
N GLU A 76 -48.90 50.35 -34.53
CA GLU A 76 -47.83 50.24 -35.54
C GLU A 76 -46.43 50.18 -34.91
N ILE A 77 -46.18 50.91 -33.82
CA ILE A 77 -44.87 50.87 -33.13
C ILE A 77 -44.63 49.54 -32.40
N SER A 78 -45.69 48.84 -32.03
CA SER A 78 -45.58 47.50 -31.45
C SER A 78 -45.20 46.45 -32.50
N ARG A 79 -45.39 46.74 -33.80
CA ARG A 79 -45.08 45.83 -34.90
C ARG A 79 -43.61 45.96 -35.33
N PRO A 80 -42.91 44.84 -35.53
CA PRO A 80 -41.53 44.85 -36.05
C PRO A 80 -41.38 45.51 -37.43
N ASP A 81 -42.43 45.51 -38.24
CA ASP A 81 -42.50 46.05 -39.61
C ASP A 81 -43.44 47.27 -39.75
N GLY A 82 -43.78 47.93 -38.64
CA GLY A 82 -44.75 49.02 -38.63
C GLY A 82 -44.31 50.28 -39.40
N ILE A 83 -45.28 50.95 -40.02
CA ILE A 83 -45.05 52.18 -40.82
C ILE A 83 -45.64 53.39 -40.10
N ILE A 84 -44.78 54.33 -39.71
CA ILE A 84 -45.18 55.54 -38.97
C ILE A 84 -45.36 56.71 -39.93
N LYS A 85 -46.57 57.28 -39.97
CA LYS A 85 -46.87 58.51 -40.72
C LYS A 85 -46.80 59.70 -39.76
N LYS A 86 -46.05 60.75 -40.14
CA LYS A 86 -45.95 61.99 -39.36
C LYS A 86 -46.37 63.21 -40.17
N ARG A 87 -46.94 64.22 -39.50
CA ARG A 87 -47.29 65.50 -40.13
C ARG A 87 -46.03 66.30 -40.52
N LYS A 88 -46.10 67.05 -41.61
CA LYS A 88 -44.97 67.84 -42.12
C LYS A 88 -44.57 68.93 -41.11
N GLY A 89 -43.36 68.84 -40.57
CA GLY A 89 -42.79 69.81 -39.62
C GLY A 89 -42.92 69.43 -38.14
N ALA A 90 -43.58 68.32 -37.81
CA ALA A 90 -43.66 67.82 -36.43
C ALA A 90 -42.45 66.94 -36.05
N GLU A 91 -42.04 67.02 -34.79
CA GLU A 91 -41.02 66.14 -34.22
C GLU A 91 -41.67 64.86 -33.67
N LEU A 92 -41.07 63.71 -34.01
CA LEU A 92 -41.44 62.40 -33.51
C LEU A 92 -40.15 61.59 -33.37
N GLU A 93 -39.79 61.28 -32.13
CA GLU A 93 -38.63 60.49 -31.77
C GLU A 93 -39.08 59.23 -31.05
N ILE A 94 -38.57 58.09 -31.49
CA ILE A 94 -38.79 56.80 -30.85
C ILE A 94 -37.58 56.54 -29.98
N VAL A 95 -37.77 56.60 -28.67
CA VAL A 95 -36.72 56.29 -27.70
C VAL A 95 -36.81 54.83 -27.33
N ASN A 96 -35.74 54.09 -27.62
CA ASN A 96 -35.59 52.70 -27.22
C ASN A 96 -34.43 52.56 -26.24
N ASN A 97 -34.73 52.23 -24.98
CA ASN A 97 -33.72 52.11 -23.93
C ASN A 97 -32.96 50.78 -23.97
N ARG A 98 -32.51 50.34 -25.16
CA ARG A 98 -31.85 49.03 -25.37
C ARG A 98 -30.57 48.88 -24.57
N LEU A 99 -29.83 49.98 -24.34
CA LEU A 99 -28.62 49.98 -23.50
C LEU A 99 -28.89 49.51 -22.06
N LEU A 100 -30.06 49.83 -21.48
CA LEU A 100 -30.43 49.36 -20.13
C LEU A 100 -30.71 47.85 -20.10
N ALA A 101 -31.17 47.27 -21.21
CA ALA A 101 -31.36 45.83 -21.30
C ALA A 101 -30.02 45.08 -21.27
N ASP A 102 -29.00 45.60 -21.94
CA ASP A 102 -27.64 45.02 -21.93
C ASP A 102 -27.03 45.02 -20.52
N GLU A 103 -27.21 46.11 -19.76
CA GLU A 103 -26.78 46.18 -18.35
C GLU A 103 -27.49 45.12 -17.48
N HIS A 104 -28.80 44.91 -17.69
CA HIS A 104 -29.52 43.85 -16.99
C HIS A 104 -28.98 42.46 -17.33
N VAL A 105 -28.63 42.19 -18.60
CA VAL A 105 -28.04 40.91 -19.02
C VAL A 105 -26.66 40.69 -18.39
N GLN A 106 -25.83 41.73 -18.31
CA GLN A 106 -24.51 41.64 -17.64
C GLN A 106 -24.67 41.29 -16.16
N LEU A 107 -25.62 41.93 -15.48
CA LEU A 107 -25.86 41.66 -14.07
C LEU A 107 -26.53 40.29 -13.85
N MET A 108 -27.36 39.82 -14.78
CA MET A 108 -27.86 38.44 -14.76
C MET A 108 -26.73 37.40 -14.86
N ALA A 109 -25.67 37.69 -15.62
CA ALA A 109 -24.50 36.82 -15.69
C ALA A 109 -23.76 36.77 -14.33
N GLN A 110 -23.65 37.91 -13.63
CA GLN A 110 -23.13 37.95 -12.27
C GLN A 110 -24.02 37.18 -11.28
N ASP A 111 -25.35 37.31 -11.39
CA ASP A 111 -26.29 36.55 -10.55
C ASP A 111 -26.14 35.04 -10.78
N ALA A 112 -25.93 34.61 -12.03
CA ALA A 112 -25.67 33.20 -12.35
C ALA A 112 -24.35 32.71 -11.72
N GLU A 113 -23.30 33.51 -11.74
CA GLU A 113 -22.02 33.21 -11.06
C GLU A 113 -22.20 33.13 -9.54
N TYR A 114 -22.98 34.03 -8.94
CA TYR A 114 -23.29 33.97 -7.50
C TYR A 114 -24.09 32.72 -7.13
N ILE A 115 -25.03 32.30 -7.98
CA ILE A 115 -25.80 31.07 -7.79
C ILE A 115 -24.86 29.86 -7.78
N GLU A 116 -23.93 29.78 -8.74
CA GLU A 116 -22.96 28.70 -8.83
C GLU A 116 -22.03 28.65 -7.61
N ALA A 117 -21.42 29.79 -7.27
CA ALA A 117 -20.53 29.91 -6.12
C ALA A 117 -21.23 29.57 -4.78
N THR A 118 -22.49 29.98 -4.63
CA THR A 118 -23.26 29.74 -3.39
C THR A 118 -23.83 28.33 -3.33
N SER A 119 -24.12 27.71 -4.47
CA SER A 119 -24.66 26.35 -4.52
C SER A 119 -23.68 25.30 -3.99
N GLY A 120 -22.38 25.61 -3.95
CA GLY A 120 -21.34 24.67 -3.51
C GLY A 120 -21.17 23.48 -4.46
N VAL A 121 -21.80 23.52 -5.64
CA VAL A 121 -21.65 22.52 -6.68
C VAL A 121 -20.61 23.05 -7.66
N THR A 122 -19.48 22.37 -7.78
CA THR A 122 -18.44 22.77 -8.73
C THR A 122 -18.76 22.28 -10.14
N ASP A 123 -18.20 22.93 -11.17
CA ASP A 123 -18.31 22.50 -12.56
C ASP A 123 -17.88 21.03 -12.76
N GLU A 124 -16.88 20.56 -12.01
CA GLU A 124 -16.45 19.16 -12.02
C GLU A 124 -17.53 18.20 -11.49
N GLN A 125 -18.34 18.62 -10.51
CA GLN A 125 -19.49 17.82 -10.03
C GLN A 125 -20.63 17.79 -11.05
N LEU A 126 -20.78 18.84 -11.86
CA LEU A 126 -21.74 18.91 -12.97
C LEU A 126 -21.27 18.14 -14.22
N GLY A 127 -20.08 17.54 -14.18
CA GLY A 127 -19.50 16.83 -15.31
C GLY A 127 -19.11 17.75 -16.47
N ARG A 128 -18.96 19.06 -16.21
CA ARG A 128 -18.47 20.02 -17.21
C ARG A 128 -16.97 19.86 -17.35
N SER A 129 -16.49 19.91 -18.59
CA SER A 129 -15.06 19.83 -18.88
C SER A 129 -14.35 21.07 -18.33
N THR A 130 -13.56 20.91 -17.28
CA THR A 130 -12.66 21.97 -16.78
C THR A 130 -11.23 21.76 -17.29
N ASN A 131 -10.40 22.80 -17.22
CA ASN A 131 -8.99 22.77 -17.61
C ASN A 131 -8.09 21.94 -16.65
N ALA A 132 -8.65 20.99 -15.90
CA ALA A 132 -7.89 20.13 -15.00
C ALA A 132 -7.21 19.01 -15.80
N ILE A 133 -5.89 19.11 -15.97
CA ILE A 133 -5.10 18.20 -16.82
C ILE A 133 -4.70 16.90 -16.06
N SER A 134 -4.68 16.93 -14.72
CA SER A 134 -4.26 15.79 -13.89
C SER A 134 -5.44 15.17 -13.15
N GLY A 135 -5.59 13.85 -13.22
CA GLY A 135 -6.62 13.11 -12.47
C GLY A 135 -6.61 13.41 -10.97
N LYS A 136 -5.42 13.59 -10.38
CA LYS A 136 -5.28 13.99 -8.97
C LYS A 136 -5.85 15.38 -8.67
N ALA A 137 -5.71 16.31 -9.62
CA ALA A 137 -6.27 17.65 -9.49
C ALA A 137 -7.80 17.65 -9.67
N ILE A 138 -8.33 16.77 -10.53
CA ILE A 138 -9.78 16.55 -10.66
C ILE A 138 -10.35 16.01 -9.34
N THR A 139 -9.73 14.97 -8.77
CA THR A 139 -10.15 14.41 -7.48
C THR A 139 -10.10 15.45 -6.36
N ALA A 140 -9.00 16.19 -6.23
CA ALA A 140 -8.88 17.23 -5.20
C ALA A 140 -9.93 18.34 -5.34
N ARG A 141 -10.35 18.69 -6.56
CA ARG A 141 -11.44 19.67 -6.77
C ARG A 141 -12.83 19.08 -6.51
N GLN A 142 -13.05 17.82 -6.85
CA GLN A 142 -14.28 17.12 -6.48
C GLN A 142 -14.41 17.07 -4.95
N ASP A 143 -13.31 16.75 -4.24
CA ASP A 143 -13.22 16.77 -2.78
C ASP A 143 -13.51 18.16 -2.20
N GLN A 144 -13.01 19.23 -2.83
CA GLN A 144 -13.31 20.60 -2.43
C GLN A 144 -14.81 20.91 -2.55
N GLY A 145 -15.48 20.46 -3.61
CA GLY A 145 -16.93 20.59 -3.77
C GLY A 145 -17.73 19.81 -2.73
N HIS A 146 -17.16 18.74 -2.17
CA HIS A 146 -17.80 17.98 -1.10
C HIS A 146 -17.82 18.72 0.25
N VAL A 147 -16.92 19.69 0.48
CA VAL A 147 -16.84 20.42 1.77
C VAL A 147 -18.15 21.14 2.12
N VAL A 148 -18.83 21.72 1.13
CA VAL A 148 -20.10 22.45 1.38
C VAL A 148 -21.24 21.48 1.68
N THR A 149 -21.24 20.31 1.04
CA THR A 149 -22.27 19.29 1.22
C THR A 149 -22.02 18.39 2.44
N LEU A 150 -20.78 18.32 2.93
CA LEU A 150 -20.37 17.47 4.05
C LEU A 150 -21.21 17.72 5.31
N SER A 151 -21.53 18.98 5.61
CA SER A 151 -22.35 19.33 6.78
C SER A 151 -23.72 18.64 6.81
N TYR A 152 -24.32 18.35 5.65
CA TYR A 152 -25.58 17.62 5.56
C TYR A 152 -25.39 16.13 5.86
N PHE A 153 -24.31 15.53 5.35
CA PHE A 153 -23.96 14.14 5.61
C PHE A 153 -23.55 13.90 7.06
N ASP A 154 -22.84 14.84 7.69
CA ASP A 154 -22.50 14.77 9.11
C ASP A 154 -23.75 14.81 10.00
N ASN A 155 -24.70 15.70 9.68
CA ASN A 155 -25.97 15.77 10.43
C ASN A 155 -26.82 14.52 10.23
N LEU A 156 -26.79 13.93 9.02
CA LEU A 156 -27.43 12.64 8.77
C LEU A 156 -26.75 11.53 9.57
N ARG A 157 -25.42 11.48 9.60
CA ARG A 157 -24.65 10.51 10.39
C ARG A 157 -25.00 10.62 11.87
N LEU A 158 -25.03 11.83 12.42
CA LEU A 158 -25.45 12.07 13.79
C LEU A 158 -26.89 11.58 14.02
N ALA A 159 -27.81 11.81 13.09
CA ALA A 159 -29.17 11.31 13.21
C ALA A 159 -29.23 9.78 13.22
N VAL A 160 -28.50 9.10 12.32
CA VAL A 160 -28.43 7.63 12.28
C VAL A 160 -27.82 7.08 13.56
N GLN A 161 -26.76 7.72 14.07
CA GLN A 161 -26.13 7.40 15.35
C GLN A 161 -27.16 7.46 16.49
N LEU A 162 -27.89 8.57 16.60
CA LEU A 162 -28.91 8.75 17.64
C LEU A 162 -30.07 7.74 17.51
N ILE A 163 -30.51 7.47 16.28
CA ILE A 163 -31.58 6.49 16.00
C ILE A 163 -31.12 5.10 16.42
N GLY A 164 -29.91 4.70 16.06
CA GLY A 164 -29.36 3.39 16.41
C GLY A 164 -29.15 3.24 17.91
N GLU A 165 -28.66 4.26 18.62
CA GLU A 165 -28.57 4.27 20.09
C GLU A 165 -29.94 4.11 20.76
N ILE A 166 -30.98 4.80 20.26
CA ILE A 166 -32.35 4.66 20.77
C ILE A 166 -32.89 3.26 20.49
N GLN A 167 -32.74 2.78 19.25
CA GLN A 167 -33.20 1.46 18.85
C GLN A 167 -32.52 0.35 19.65
N LEU A 168 -31.20 0.46 19.86
CA LEU A 168 -30.43 -0.49 20.67
C LEU A 168 -30.91 -0.50 22.12
N SER A 169 -31.14 0.67 22.72
CA SER A 169 -31.70 0.76 24.07
C SER A 169 -33.10 0.15 24.19
N LEU A 170 -33.93 0.25 23.15
CA LEU A 170 -35.24 -0.40 23.12
C LEU A 170 -35.12 -1.92 23.02
N ILE A 171 -34.16 -2.42 22.24
CA ILE A 171 -33.84 -3.85 22.15
C ILE A 171 -33.38 -4.36 23.53
N GLU A 172 -32.43 -3.69 24.17
CA GLU A 172 -31.96 -4.05 25.53
C GLU A 172 -33.07 -3.99 26.59
N GLN A 173 -34.12 -3.20 26.38
CA GLN A 173 -35.22 -3.08 27.34
C GLN A 173 -36.32 -4.12 27.14
N TYR A 174 -36.65 -4.48 25.89
CA TYR A 174 -37.86 -5.25 25.58
C TYR A 174 -37.58 -6.60 24.90
N TYR A 175 -36.35 -6.90 24.49
CA TYR A 175 -36.02 -8.10 23.74
C TYR A 175 -35.60 -9.26 24.66
N ASN A 176 -36.56 -9.80 25.41
CA ASN A 176 -36.37 -10.84 26.42
C ASN A 176 -36.80 -12.26 25.99
N GLU A 177 -37.37 -12.42 24.80
CA GLU A 177 -37.80 -13.72 24.27
C GLU A 177 -36.61 -14.52 23.70
N GLU A 178 -36.70 -15.85 23.80
CA GLU A 178 -35.77 -16.79 23.16
C GLU A 178 -35.88 -16.66 21.62
N LYS A 179 -34.74 -16.47 20.95
CA LYS A 179 -34.66 -16.43 19.47
C LYS A 179 -33.38 -17.08 18.97
N THR A 180 -33.47 -17.75 17.83
CA THR A 180 -32.30 -18.23 17.09
C THR A 180 -32.03 -17.30 15.92
N ILE A 181 -30.85 -16.70 15.89
CA ILE A 181 -30.38 -15.86 14.80
C ILE A 181 -29.52 -16.71 13.88
N ARG A 182 -29.80 -16.64 12.58
CA ARG A 182 -28.93 -17.23 11.54
C ARG A 182 -27.91 -16.18 11.13
N ILE A 183 -26.64 -16.43 11.44
CA ILE A 183 -25.50 -15.64 11.01
C ILE A 183 -25.02 -16.25 9.68
N SER A 184 -25.12 -15.47 8.61
CA SER A 184 -24.58 -15.85 7.31
C SER A 184 -23.30 -15.06 7.08
N GLY A 185 -22.15 -15.69 7.25
CA GLY A 185 -20.87 -15.12 6.86
C GLY A 185 -20.65 -15.24 5.35
N GLU A 186 -19.95 -14.27 4.76
CA GLU A 186 -19.48 -14.35 3.36
C GLU A 186 -18.35 -15.40 3.20
N LYS A 187 -17.73 -15.79 4.33
CA LYS A 187 -16.56 -16.69 4.41
C LYS A 187 -16.74 -17.91 5.33
N GLN A 188 -17.73 -17.90 6.22
CA GLN A 188 -18.03 -19.02 7.11
C GLN A 188 -19.44 -19.54 6.84
N GLY A 189 -19.60 -20.86 6.85
CA GLY A 189 -20.88 -21.54 6.67
C GLY A 189 -21.97 -21.04 7.62
N MET A 190 -23.23 -21.38 7.33
CA MET A 190 -24.38 -20.91 8.11
C MET A 190 -24.24 -21.28 9.59
N GLU A 191 -24.05 -20.29 10.45
CA GLU A 191 -23.98 -20.45 11.90
C GLU A 191 -25.32 -20.05 12.51
N PHE A 192 -25.85 -20.87 13.41
CA PHE A 192 -27.07 -20.58 14.15
C PHE A 192 -26.71 -20.27 15.59
N GLN A 193 -26.94 -19.03 16.02
CA GLN A 193 -26.70 -18.60 17.38
C GLN A 193 -28.04 -18.39 18.10
N SER A 194 -28.25 -19.14 19.18
CA SER A 194 -29.41 -18.95 20.06
C SER A 194 -29.15 -17.86 21.10
N ILE A 195 -30.15 -17.03 21.33
CA ILE A 195 -30.11 -15.86 22.20
C ILE A 195 -31.28 -15.93 23.17
N ASN A 196 -31.05 -15.47 24.41
CA ASN A 196 -31.99 -15.53 25.53
C ASN A 196 -32.51 -16.97 25.83
N ALA A 197 -31.70 -17.99 25.54
CA ALA A 197 -32.06 -19.38 25.82
C ALA A 197 -31.67 -19.74 27.27
N PRO A 198 -32.55 -20.36 28.06
CA PRO A 198 -32.19 -20.82 29.40
C PRO A 198 -31.21 -21.99 29.33
N ASP A 199 -30.14 -21.93 30.12
CA ASP A 199 -29.17 -23.04 30.28
C ASP A 199 -29.75 -24.18 31.11
N GLU A 200 -29.08 -25.34 31.12
CA GLU A 200 -29.38 -26.49 32.00
C GLU A 200 -29.39 -26.12 33.50
N PHE A 201 -28.70 -25.03 33.87
CA PHE A 201 -28.63 -24.50 35.24
C PHE A 201 -29.62 -23.36 35.52
N GLY A 202 -30.46 -22.97 34.55
CA GLY A 202 -31.47 -21.92 34.69
C GLY A 202 -30.95 -20.48 34.55
N GLU A 203 -29.67 -20.28 34.24
CA GLU A 203 -29.14 -18.97 33.82
C GLU A 203 -29.46 -18.72 32.34
N ILE A 204 -29.86 -17.50 31.99
CA ILE A 204 -30.17 -17.16 30.60
C ILE A 204 -28.84 -16.97 29.85
N GLN A 205 -28.53 -17.89 28.93
CA GLN A 205 -27.37 -17.73 28.06
C GLN A 205 -27.63 -16.59 27.05
N ASN A 206 -26.59 -15.78 26.83
CA ASN A 206 -26.63 -14.65 25.91
C ASN A 206 -27.79 -13.68 26.17
N ASP A 207 -28.07 -13.35 27.42
CA ASP A 207 -29.08 -12.35 27.77
C ASP A 207 -28.76 -10.98 27.15
N ILE A 208 -29.61 -10.54 26.21
CA ILE A 208 -29.49 -9.22 25.56
C ILE A 208 -29.81 -8.11 26.56
N THR A 209 -30.73 -8.34 27.50
CA THR A 209 -31.25 -7.32 28.42
C THR A 209 -30.28 -6.97 29.55
N ALA A 210 -29.34 -7.86 29.84
CA ALA A 210 -28.28 -7.67 30.83
C ALA A 210 -27.02 -6.97 30.26
N ARG A 211 -26.89 -6.89 28.93
CA ARG A 211 -25.71 -6.30 28.27
C ARG A 211 -26.03 -4.89 27.76
N GLN A 212 -25.01 -4.03 27.81
CA GLN A 212 -25.03 -2.71 27.17
C GLN A 212 -24.06 -2.72 26.01
N ALA A 213 -24.56 -2.44 24.81
CA ALA A 213 -23.73 -2.32 23.63
C ALA A 213 -23.62 -0.86 23.19
N ASP A 214 -22.47 -0.52 22.61
CA ASP A 214 -22.26 0.77 21.96
C ASP A 214 -22.61 0.65 20.48
N PHE A 215 -23.52 1.51 20.02
CA PHE A 215 -23.77 1.67 18.59
C PHE A 215 -22.87 2.79 18.07
N ILE A 216 -22.01 2.51 17.09
CA ILE A 216 -21.15 3.53 16.48
C ILE A 216 -21.31 3.44 14.96
N VAL A 217 -21.80 4.52 14.36
CA VAL A 217 -21.86 4.69 12.91
C VAL A 217 -20.51 5.22 12.48
N ASP A 218 -19.74 4.37 11.82
CA ASP A 218 -18.62 4.83 11.02
C ASP A 218 -18.99 4.89 9.54
N THR A 219 -18.47 5.91 8.87
CA THR A 219 -18.51 5.96 7.41
C THR A 219 -17.36 5.11 6.94
N ALA A 220 -17.66 3.88 6.49
CA ALA A 220 -16.74 3.22 5.59
C ALA A 220 -16.62 4.13 4.36
N ASN A 221 -15.53 4.90 4.27
CA ASN A 221 -15.14 5.57 3.03
C ASN A 221 -14.70 4.48 2.05
N PHE A 222 -15.64 3.64 1.63
CA PHE A 222 -15.47 2.68 0.58
C PHE A 222 -15.54 3.43 -0.76
N SER A 223 -14.72 4.48 -0.92
CA SER A 223 -14.51 5.04 -2.23
C SER A 223 -13.53 4.12 -2.94
N ALA A 224 -13.84 3.77 -4.19
CA ALA A 224 -12.87 3.12 -5.06
C ALA A 224 -11.54 3.89 -5.06
N SER A 225 -11.58 5.21 -4.88
CA SER A 225 -10.42 6.08 -4.75
C SER A 225 -9.54 5.77 -3.54
N ILE A 226 -10.09 5.44 -2.36
CA ILE A 226 -9.24 5.06 -1.22
C ILE A 226 -8.58 3.72 -1.49
N ARG A 227 -9.32 2.70 -1.96
CA ARG A 227 -8.72 1.40 -2.31
C ARG A 227 -7.66 1.52 -3.40
N GLN A 228 -7.90 2.36 -4.40
CA GLN A 228 -6.90 2.70 -5.41
C GLN A 228 -5.70 3.44 -4.80
N SER A 229 -5.92 4.41 -3.91
CA SER A 229 -4.84 5.16 -3.26
C SER A 229 -4.01 4.29 -2.31
N THR A 230 -4.64 3.36 -1.59
CA THR A 230 -3.95 2.41 -0.71
C THR A 230 -3.18 1.41 -1.56
N PHE A 231 -3.77 0.91 -2.66
CA PHE A 231 -3.07 0.08 -3.63
C PHE A 231 -1.84 0.79 -4.22
N GLU A 232 -1.98 2.04 -4.67
CA GLU A 232 -0.86 2.85 -5.18
C GLU A 232 0.21 3.07 -4.12
N THR A 233 -0.18 3.41 -2.89
CA THR A 233 0.74 3.62 -1.76
C THR A 233 1.49 2.32 -1.42
N LEU A 234 0.79 1.18 -1.39
CA LEU A 234 1.39 -0.12 -1.13
C LEU A 234 2.30 -0.56 -2.28
N MET A 235 1.96 -0.21 -3.53
CA MET A 235 2.80 -0.48 -4.70
C MET A 235 4.02 0.45 -4.79
N GLU A 236 3.95 1.65 -4.21
CA GLU A 236 5.10 2.52 -4.03
C GLU A 236 6.01 1.98 -2.92
N LEU A 237 5.42 1.56 -1.80
CA LEU A 237 6.15 0.94 -0.70
C LEU A 237 6.84 -0.36 -1.15
N SER A 238 6.19 -1.19 -1.97
CA SER A 238 6.76 -2.43 -2.51
C SER A 238 8.00 -2.20 -3.38
N LYS A 239 8.12 -1.05 -4.04
CA LYS A 239 9.34 -0.67 -4.79
C LYS A 239 10.51 -0.32 -3.88
N THR A 240 10.24 0.12 -2.66
CA THR A 240 11.26 0.53 -1.68
C THR A 240 11.66 -0.60 -0.72
N MET A 241 10.84 -1.64 -0.60
CA MET A 241 11.10 -2.79 0.27
C MET A 241 11.98 -3.85 -0.41
N PRO A 242 12.70 -4.68 0.37
CA PRO A 242 13.38 -5.86 -0.16
C PRO A 242 12.41 -6.80 -0.89
N PRO A 243 12.85 -7.49 -1.96
CA PRO A 243 11.99 -8.34 -2.78
C PRO A 243 11.38 -9.51 -2.00
N GLU A 244 12.05 -10.03 -0.97
CA GLU A 244 11.55 -11.14 -0.13
C GLU A 244 10.29 -10.75 0.67
N ILE A 245 10.30 -9.56 1.28
CA ILE A 245 9.15 -9.02 2.04
C ILE A 245 8.03 -8.63 1.09
N THR A 246 8.39 -8.11 -0.08
CA THR A 246 7.42 -7.74 -1.11
C THR A 246 6.62 -8.95 -1.56
N ILE A 247 7.28 -10.08 -1.88
CA ILE A 247 6.60 -11.30 -2.32
C ILE A 247 5.61 -11.82 -1.26
N GLN A 248 5.92 -11.69 0.02
CA GLN A 248 5.04 -12.07 1.13
C GLN A 248 3.85 -11.15 1.37
N LEU A 249 3.90 -9.91 0.88
CA LEU A 249 2.81 -8.92 0.99
C LEU A 249 2.05 -8.75 -0.33
N LEU A 250 2.52 -9.34 -1.43
CA LEU A 250 1.90 -9.22 -2.75
C LEU A 250 0.46 -9.74 -2.76
N ASP A 251 0.14 -10.75 -1.94
CA ASP A 251 -1.21 -11.29 -1.82
C ASP A 251 -2.18 -10.25 -1.23
N LEU A 252 -1.78 -9.54 -0.17
CA LEU A 252 -2.54 -8.47 0.48
C LEU A 252 -2.68 -7.24 -0.44
N ILE A 253 -1.61 -6.92 -1.18
CA ILE A 253 -1.61 -5.80 -2.15
C ILE A 253 -2.60 -6.10 -3.28
N ILE A 254 -2.66 -7.35 -3.75
CA ILE A 254 -3.52 -7.75 -4.87
C ILE A 254 -4.98 -7.89 -4.46
N ASP A 255 -5.29 -8.25 -3.20
CA ASP A 255 -6.68 -8.28 -2.73
C ASP A 255 -7.35 -6.89 -2.75
N MET A 256 -6.56 -5.83 -2.60
CA MET A 256 -7.01 -4.43 -2.72
C MET A 256 -7.22 -3.97 -4.17
N ALA A 257 -6.79 -4.74 -5.17
CA ALA A 257 -6.87 -4.37 -6.57
C ALA A 257 -8.21 -4.79 -7.20
N ASP A 258 -8.88 -3.86 -7.90
CA ASP A 258 -10.12 -4.11 -8.61
C ASP A 258 -9.84 -4.68 -10.03
N PHE A 259 -9.44 -5.96 -10.13
CA PHE A 259 -9.36 -6.66 -11.43
C PHE A 259 -10.01 -8.05 -11.40
N PRO A 260 -10.59 -8.50 -12.54
CA PRO A 260 -11.28 -9.79 -12.62
C PRO A 260 -10.28 -10.95 -12.44
N GLY A 261 -10.61 -11.91 -11.57
CA GLY A 261 -9.79 -13.09 -11.29
C GLY A 261 -8.75 -12.90 -10.19
N LYS A 262 -8.88 -11.87 -9.33
CA LYS A 262 -8.00 -11.62 -8.19
C LYS A 262 -7.81 -12.84 -7.28
N ASP A 263 -8.87 -13.60 -7.01
CA ASP A 263 -8.83 -14.76 -6.11
C ASP A 263 -7.88 -15.84 -6.62
N ASN A 264 -7.86 -16.07 -7.94
CA ASN A 264 -6.95 -17.03 -8.57
C ASN A 264 -5.48 -16.57 -8.48
N ILE A 265 -5.24 -15.26 -8.52
CA ILE A 265 -3.90 -14.68 -8.41
C ILE A 265 -3.41 -14.73 -6.96
N VAL A 266 -4.28 -14.41 -5.99
CA VAL A 266 -4.00 -14.53 -4.55
C VAL A 266 -3.67 -15.98 -4.20
N THR A 267 -4.47 -16.94 -4.65
CA THR A 267 -4.21 -18.38 -4.42
C THR A 267 -2.88 -18.83 -5.03
N ARG A 268 -2.53 -18.37 -6.24
CA ARG A 268 -1.25 -18.69 -6.88
C ARG A 268 -0.06 -18.07 -6.14
N ILE A 269 -0.20 -16.84 -5.65
CA ILE A 269 0.87 -16.16 -4.88
C ILE A 269 1.07 -16.87 -3.55
N ARG A 270 -0.01 -17.22 -2.83
CA ARG A 270 0.02 -18.00 -1.58
C ARG A 270 0.70 -19.37 -1.75
N GLN A 271 0.46 -20.05 -2.88
CA GLN A 271 1.16 -21.30 -3.22
C GLN A 271 2.67 -21.12 -3.43
N VAL A 272 3.11 -19.95 -3.91
CA VAL A 272 4.53 -19.64 -4.13
C VAL A 272 5.21 -19.13 -2.85
N THR A 273 4.50 -18.42 -1.97
CA THR A 273 5.02 -17.93 -0.68
C THR A 273 4.99 -18.95 0.44
N GLY A 274 4.24 -20.06 0.29
CA GLY A 274 4.12 -21.08 1.33
C GLY A 274 3.38 -20.60 2.59
N GLN A 275 2.65 -19.48 2.52
CA GLN A 275 1.79 -19.01 3.60
C GLN A 275 0.53 -19.88 3.65
N ALA A 276 0.23 -20.42 4.84
CA ALA A 276 -1.01 -21.15 5.09
C ALA A 276 -2.20 -20.19 5.04
N ASP A 277 -3.30 -20.64 4.44
CA ASP A 277 -4.53 -19.88 4.36
C ASP A 277 -5.11 -19.69 5.78
N PRO A 278 -5.31 -18.44 6.26
CA PRO A 278 -6.04 -18.21 7.51
C PRO A 278 -7.51 -18.65 7.43
N GLU A 279 -8.03 -18.87 6.23
CA GLU A 279 -9.43 -19.25 5.95
C GLU A 279 -9.63 -20.74 5.68
N ALA A 280 -8.57 -21.56 5.71
CA ALA A 280 -8.76 -23.00 5.76
C ALA A 280 -9.22 -23.37 7.18
N ASP A 281 -10.49 -23.73 7.32
CA ASP A 281 -10.99 -24.40 8.52
C ASP A 281 -9.99 -25.49 8.91
N GLN A 282 -9.43 -25.37 10.13
CA GLN A 282 -8.47 -26.35 10.67
C GLN A 282 -9.11 -27.75 10.84
N GLU A 283 -10.39 -27.90 10.52
CA GLU A 283 -11.20 -29.10 10.66
C GLU A 283 -11.61 -29.76 9.33
N ASP A 284 -11.23 -29.22 8.17
CA ASP A 284 -11.56 -29.85 6.89
C ASP A 284 -10.60 -31.04 6.61
N PRO A 285 -11.07 -32.30 6.51
CA PRO A 285 -10.23 -33.50 6.40
C PRO A 285 -9.27 -33.50 5.20
N GLN A 286 -9.55 -32.69 4.17
CA GLN A 286 -8.69 -32.54 3.00
C GLN A 286 -7.44 -31.69 3.26
N VAL A 287 -7.53 -30.66 4.10
CA VAL A 287 -6.41 -29.77 4.41
C VAL A 287 -5.39 -30.46 5.31
N VAL A 288 -5.86 -31.28 6.27
CA VAL A 288 -5.00 -32.13 7.10
C VAL A 288 -4.31 -33.20 6.26
N ALA A 289 -5.01 -33.80 5.30
CA ALA A 289 -4.43 -34.78 4.38
C ALA A 289 -3.38 -34.15 3.46
N GLU A 290 -3.59 -32.92 2.97
CA GLU A 290 -2.63 -32.22 2.13
C GLU A 290 -1.41 -31.72 2.92
N GLN A 291 -1.61 -31.27 4.17
CA GLN A 291 -0.51 -30.95 5.09
C GLN A 291 0.30 -32.19 5.48
N GLN A 292 -0.36 -33.32 5.75
CA GLN A 292 0.32 -34.59 6.02
C GLN A 292 1.04 -35.13 4.78
N ALA A 293 0.46 -34.99 3.58
CA ALA A 293 1.12 -35.37 2.34
C ALA A 293 2.35 -34.49 2.04
N LYS A 294 2.28 -33.17 2.29
CA LYS A 294 3.43 -32.27 2.18
C LYS A 294 4.49 -32.57 3.24
N ALA A 295 4.10 -32.87 4.48
CA ALA A 295 5.02 -33.27 5.53
C ALA A 295 5.70 -34.62 5.21
N GLU A 296 4.98 -35.60 4.66
CA GLU A 296 5.55 -36.85 4.17
C GLU A 296 6.46 -36.65 2.96
N GLN A 297 6.11 -35.76 2.03
CA GLN A 297 6.98 -35.44 0.89
C GLN A 297 8.26 -34.75 1.36
N GLN A 298 8.18 -33.80 2.28
CA GLN A 298 9.35 -33.15 2.86
C GLN A 298 10.19 -34.14 3.69
N ALA A 299 9.56 -35.06 4.42
CA ALA A 299 10.28 -36.11 5.14
C ALA A 299 10.99 -37.07 4.17
N LYS A 300 10.33 -37.47 3.07
CA LYS A 300 10.93 -38.31 2.02
C LYS A 300 12.04 -37.58 1.26
N GLU A 301 11.90 -36.28 0.99
CA GLU A 301 12.98 -35.48 0.41
C GLU A 301 14.15 -35.31 1.37
N ALA A 302 13.91 -35.11 2.66
CA ALA A 302 14.96 -35.07 3.67
C ALA A 302 15.69 -36.42 3.80
N GLU A 303 14.97 -37.53 3.83
CA GLU A 303 15.57 -38.87 3.81
C GLU A 303 16.36 -39.13 2.52
N HIS A 304 15.86 -38.66 1.37
CA HIS A 304 16.56 -38.81 0.10
C HIS A 304 17.81 -37.91 0.04
N GLN A 305 17.77 -36.71 0.63
CA GLN A 305 18.93 -35.84 0.76
C GLN A 305 19.98 -36.43 1.73
N ASP A 306 19.56 -36.99 2.86
CA ASP A 306 20.44 -37.67 3.80
C ASP A 306 21.08 -38.92 3.16
N MET A 307 20.31 -39.70 2.39
CA MET A 307 20.84 -40.84 1.66
C MET A 307 21.84 -40.42 0.58
N MET A 308 21.55 -39.35 -0.18
CA MET A 308 22.48 -38.80 -1.16
C MET A 308 23.76 -38.26 -0.50
N MET A 309 23.63 -37.59 0.65
CA MET A 309 24.78 -37.11 1.42
C MET A 309 25.63 -38.27 1.95
N GLN A 310 25.00 -39.37 2.41
CA GLN A 310 25.73 -40.58 2.82
C GLN A 310 26.45 -41.26 1.66
N LEU A 311 25.82 -41.33 0.48
CA LEU A 311 26.46 -41.86 -0.74
C LEU A 311 27.64 -40.99 -1.16
N GLU A 312 27.50 -39.67 -1.14
CA GLU A 312 28.60 -38.75 -1.48
C GLU A 312 29.75 -38.83 -0.47
N ILE A 313 29.44 -39.00 0.83
CA ILE A 313 30.44 -39.26 1.87
C ILE A 313 31.14 -40.61 1.63
N ALA A 314 30.41 -41.64 1.22
CA ALA A 314 30.98 -42.95 0.89
C ALA A 314 31.88 -42.90 -0.35
N GLU A 315 31.49 -42.18 -1.40
CA GLU A 315 32.33 -41.95 -2.58
C GLU A 315 33.60 -41.18 -2.23
N LYS A 316 33.49 -40.09 -1.46
CA LYS A 316 34.67 -39.34 -0.99
C LYS A 316 35.58 -40.19 -0.11
N ARG A 317 35.03 -41.07 0.74
CA ARG A 317 35.82 -42.04 1.52
C ARG A 317 36.53 -43.06 0.63
N ALA A 318 35.86 -43.60 -0.40
CA ALA A 318 36.46 -44.54 -1.34
C ALA A 318 37.63 -43.88 -2.12
N ILE A 319 37.47 -42.62 -2.53
CA ILE A 319 38.53 -41.83 -3.17
C ILE A 319 39.71 -41.60 -2.20
N ILE A 320 39.44 -41.28 -0.92
CA ILE A 320 40.49 -41.13 0.09
C ILE A 320 41.27 -42.44 0.28
N VAL A 321 40.59 -43.58 0.36
CA VAL A 321 41.26 -44.88 0.50
C VAL A 321 42.11 -45.19 -0.74
N LYS A 322 41.61 -44.94 -1.95
CA LYS A 322 42.37 -45.13 -3.19
C LYS A 322 43.61 -44.24 -3.23
N ASN A 323 43.48 -42.97 -2.87
CA ASN A 323 44.61 -42.04 -2.78
C ASN A 323 45.62 -42.46 -1.70
N GLN A 324 45.16 -43.03 -0.59
CA GLN A 324 46.04 -43.57 0.46
C GLN A 324 46.75 -44.86 0.03
N THR A 325 46.11 -45.72 -0.76
CA THR A 325 46.77 -46.91 -1.33
C THR A 325 47.80 -46.52 -2.38
N ASP A 326 47.52 -45.52 -3.21
CA ASP A 326 48.47 -45.00 -4.19
C ASP A 326 49.64 -44.27 -3.49
N ALA A 327 49.38 -43.56 -2.40
CA ALA A 327 50.42 -42.96 -1.55
C ALA A 327 51.32 -44.04 -0.90
N LYS A 328 50.76 -45.16 -0.43
CA LYS A 328 51.55 -46.27 0.13
C LYS A 328 52.35 -47.02 -0.94
N ALA A 329 51.81 -47.16 -2.16
CA ALA A 329 52.53 -47.76 -3.28
C ALA A 329 53.72 -46.89 -3.72
N THR A 330 53.55 -45.56 -3.73
CA THR A 330 54.64 -44.63 -4.03
C THR A 330 55.68 -44.57 -2.90
N GLU A 331 55.29 -44.62 -1.63
CA GLU A 331 56.23 -44.76 -0.51
C GLU A 331 57.05 -46.07 -0.59
N ALA A 332 56.42 -47.19 -0.94
CA ALA A 332 57.12 -48.46 -1.15
C ALA A 332 58.11 -48.40 -2.32
N GLY A 333 57.78 -47.68 -3.39
CA GLY A 333 58.70 -47.40 -4.52
C GLY A 333 59.90 -46.55 -4.10
N ILE A 334 59.69 -45.52 -3.28
CA ILE A 334 60.77 -44.65 -2.77
C ILE A 334 61.73 -45.42 -1.85
N VAL A 335 61.23 -46.33 -1.01
CA VAL A 335 62.09 -47.18 -0.16
C VAL A 335 62.93 -48.13 -1.00
N PHE A 336 62.34 -48.74 -2.04
CA PHE A 336 63.07 -49.61 -2.97
C PHE A 336 64.17 -48.86 -3.72
N ASP A 337 63.90 -47.65 -4.21
CA ASP A 337 64.88 -46.80 -4.89
C ASP A 337 66.01 -46.32 -3.96
N GLN A 338 65.71 -46.02 -2.69
CA GLN A 338 66.73 -45.68 -1.69
C GLN A 338 67.66 -46.86 -1.38
N GLU A 339 67.14 -48.08 -1.34
CA GLU A 339 67.91 -49.28 -1.07
C GLU A 339 68.82 -49.64 -2.26
N LYS A 340 68.32 -49.47 -3.49
CA LYS A 340 69.13 -49.57 -4.72
C LYS A 340 70.26 -48.54 -4.77
N LEU A 341 69.97 -47.27 -4.44
CA LEU A 341 70.98 -46.21 -4.34
C LEU A 341 72.05 -46.50 -3.27
N ARG A 342 71.70 -47.16 -2.17
CA ARG A 342 72.67 -47.58 -1.14
C ARG A 342 73.61 -48.65 -1.67
N ILE A 343 73.09 -49.62 -2.43
CA ILE A 343 73.90 -50.69 -3.04
C ILE A 343 74.86 -50.08 -4.08
N GLU A 344 74.37 -49.23 -5.00
CA GLU A 344 75.22 -48.55 -5.98
C GLU A 344 76.30 -47.68 -5.32
N LYS A 345 75.97 -46.97 -4.24
CA LYS A 345 76.95 -46.18 -3.48
C LYS A 345 78.01 -47.07 -2.81
N ALA A 346 77.64 -48.25 -2.32
CA ALA A 346 78.59 -49.20 -1.75
C ALA A 346 79.54 -49.78 -2.81
N GLU A 347 79.05 -50.06 -4.02
CA GLU A 347 79.89 -50.48 -5.15
C GLU A 347 80.86 -49.39 -5.60
N ALA A 348 80.39 -48.14 -5.70
CA ALA A 348 81.24 -46.99 -6.03
C ALA A 348 82.35 -46.77 -4.97
N LEU A 349 82.06 -46.95 -3.68
CA LEU A 349 83.06 -46.85 -2.61
C LEU A 349 84.12 -47.95 -2.72
N ASN A 350 83.74 -49.17 -3.09
CA ASN A 350 84.69 -50.26 -3.33
C ASN A 350 85.60 -49.97 -4.53
N GLN A 351 85.07 -49.39 -5.62
CA GLN A 351 85.88 -48.97 -6.76
C GLN A 351 86.89 -47.86 -6.39
N ILE A 352 86.48 -46.89 -5.56
CA ILE A 352 87.38 -45.84 -5.05
C ILE A 352 88.47 -46.42 -4.15
N GLN A 353 88.16 -47.41 -3.30
CA GLN A 353 89.18 -48.07 -2.49
C GLN A 353 90.19 -48.85 -3.34
N ASN A 354 89.74 -49.46 -4.43
CA ASN A 354 90.64 -50.18 -5.33
C ASN A 354 91.52 -49.22 -6.15
N SER A 355 90.99 -48.09 -6.62
CA SER A 355 91.81 -47.07 -7.29
C SER A 355 92.77 -46.36 -6.32
N ALA A 356 92.40 -46.17 -5.06
CA ALA A 356 93.30 -45.66 -4.02
C ALA A 356 94.47 -46.63 -3.71
N LYS A 357 94.26 -47.95 -3.83
CA LYS A 357 95.35 -48.94 -3.75
C LYS A 357 96.30 -48.83 -4.94
N GLU A 358 95.79 -48.57 -6.13
CA GLU A 358 96.61 -48.37 -7.33
C GLU A 358 97.43 -47.06 -7.28
N LEU A 359 96.87 -45.99 -6.71
CA LEU A 359 97.59 -44.73 -6.51
C LEU A 359 98.72 -44.85 -5.47
N ASN A 360 98.53 -45.63 -4.40
CA ASN A 360 99.58 -45.88 -3.41
C ASN A 360 100.78 -46.69 -3.96
N ILE A 361 100.60 -47.46 -5.03
CA ILE A 361 101.71 -48.13 -5.71
C ILE A 361 102.56 -47.11 -6.48
N LYS A 362 101.95 -46.02 -6.98
CA LYS A 362 102.65 -44.98 -7.73
C LYS A 362 103.44 -44.00 -6.85
N GLU A 363 103.04 -43.77 -5.59
CA GLU A 363 103.81 -42.91 -4.68
C GLU A 363 105.11 -43.55 -4.14
N LYS A 364 105.27 -44.87 -4.21
CA LYS A 364 106.42 -45.58 -3.60
C LYS A 364 107.72 -45.62 -4.42
N ILE A 365 107.80 -45.03 -5.61
CA ILE A 365 109.04 -45.01 -6.43
C ILE A 365 109.73 -43.62 -6.50
N ALA A 366 109.13 -42.54 -6.02
CA ALA A 366 109.75 -41.21 -6.03
C ALA A 366 110.02 -40.71 -4.60
N ASN A 367 111.20 -41.00 -4.04
CA ASN A 367 111.54 -40.59 -2.67
C ASN A 367 113.02 -40.13 -2.53
N LYS A 368 113.24 -38.81 -2.36
CA LYS A 368 114.37 -38.19 -1.61
C LYS A 368 114.14 -36.66 -1.51
N PRO A 369 114.68 -35.97 -0.48
CA PRO A 369 113.96 -35.80 0.79
C PRO A 369 113.87 -34.32 1.19
N ILE A 370 112.89 -33.93 2.01
CA ILE A 370 113.02 -32.83 2.99
C ILE A 370 111.94 -33.04 4.06
N GLY A 371 112.34 -32.88 5.33
CA GLY A 371 111.47 -32.28 6.34
C GLY A 371 110.68 -33.22 7.25
N THR A 372 111.41 -34.09 7.93
CA THR A 372 111.21 -34.71 9.25
C THR A 372 110.06 -34.21 10.16
N THR A 373 109.57 -35.18 10.94
CA THR A 373 108.77 -35.15 12.18
C THR A 373 107.24 -35.29 12.01
N VAL A 374 106.66 -36.49 12.08
CA VAL A 374 106.44 -37.38 13.25
C VAL A 374 105.49 -36.74 14.27
N LYS A 375 104.24 -37.24 14.38
CA LYS A 375 103.68 -37.92 15.57
C LYS A 375 102.16 -38.08 15.52
N ALA A 376 101.74 -39.32 15.73
CA ALA A 376 100.53 -39.63 16.48
C ALA A 376 100.68 -39.18 17.94
N ASN A 377 99.62 -38.62 18.53
CA ASN A 377 99.09 -39.00 19.84
C ASN A 377 97.93 -38.09 20.26
N LYS A 378 96.85 -38.73 20.75
CA LYS A 378 95.90 -38.18 21.77
C LYS A 378 96.69 -37.40 22.84
N PRO A 379 96.17 -36.36 23.55
CA PRO A 379 94.83 -36.37 24.17
C PRO A 379 94.17 -34.98 24.46
N VAL A 380 92.95 -35.00 25.04
CA VAL A 380 92.44 -34.11 26.13
C VAL A 380 92.38 -32.56 25.93
N SER A 381 91.13 -32.10 25.74
CA SER A 381 90.34 -31.17 26.61
C SER A 381 90.42 -29.62 26.57
N LYS A 382 89.20 -29.08 26.82
CA LYS A 382 88.78 -27.83 27.51
C LYS A 382 88.88 -26.53 26.68
N ARG A 383 87.96 -25.55 26.77
CA ARG A 383 86.89 -25.20 27.75
C ARG A 383 85.95 -24.10 27.16
N VAL A 384 84.79 -23.91 27.82
CA VAL A 384 84.05 -22.63 28.07
C VAL A 384 83.11 -22.12 26.96
N GLN A 385 81.78 -22.25 27.16
CA GLN A 385 80.75 -21.22 27.50
C GLN A 385 80.31 -20.38 26.28
N SER A 386 79.10 -19.84 26.11
CA SER A 386 77.88 -19.66 26.90
C SER A 386 76.77 -19.10 25.99
N LYS A 387 75.50 -19.41 26.31
CA LYS A 387 74.30 -18.55 26.40
C LYS A 387 73.81 -17.57 25.29
N ASP A 388 72.46 -17.51 25.23
CA ASP A 388 71.55 -16.34 25.23
C ASP A 388 70.68 -15.96 23.98
N THR A 389 69.36 -16.13 24.18
CA THR A 389 68.16 -15.24 23.95
C THR A 389 67.85 -14.47 22.64
N LYS A 390 66.64 -14.76 22.06
CA LYS A 390 65.46 -13.91 21.57
C LYS A 390 65.69 -12.59 20.76
N PRO A 391 64.68 -11.83 20.20
CA PRO A 391 63.31 -12.07 19.64
C PRO A 391 62.85 -11.14 18.42
N GLY A 392 61.58 -11.26 17.95
CA GLY A 392 60.62 -10.16 17.53
C GLY A 392 60.58 -9.63 16.07
N ARG A 393 59.65 -8.76 15.60
CA ARG A 393 58.14 -8.64 15.46
C ARG A 393 57.86 -7.34 14.62
N HIS A 394 56.63 -7.15 14.07
CA HIS A 394 55.94 -5.95 13.46
C HIS A 394 55.76 -5.91 11.92
N GLU A 395 54.80 -5.22 11.27
CA GLU A 395 53.35 -4.89 11.40
C GLU A 395 52.94 -4.03 10.14
N LYS A 396 51.66 -4.10 9.69
CA LYS A 396 50.78 -3.09 9.01
C LYS A 396 51.07 -2.45 7.60
N GLY A 397 50.00 -2.34 6.78
CA GLY A 397 49.49 -1.01 6.31
C GLY A 397 49.15 -0.73 4.81
N LEU A 398 47.85 -0.39 4.56
CA LEU A 398 47.23 0.62 3.65
C LEU A 398 47.08 0.51 2.09
N SER A 399 45.80 0.46 1.66
CA SER A 399 44.95 1.48 0.95
C SER A 399 45.34 2.22 -0.37
N SER A 400 44.34 2.25 -1.28
CA SER A 400 43.91 3.31 -2.23
C SER A 400 44.44 3.38 -3.67
N ASN A 401 43.50 3.45 -4.63
CA ASN A 401 43.47 4.29 -5.85
C ASN A 401 42.25 3.91 -6.73
N ASN A 402 41.66 4.70 -7.64
CA ASN A 402 41.33 6.11 -7.84
C ASN A 402 40.64 6.20 -9.23
N LYS A 403 39.91 7.30 -9.52
CA LYS A 403 39.39 7.79 -10.83
C LYS A 403 38.02 7.22 -11.30
N LYS A 404 37.11 8.02 -11.88
CA LYS A 404 37.21 9.37 -12.48
C LYS A 404 35.84 10.05 -12.49
#